data_AF-A0ABC8T8J3-F1
#
_entry.id   AF-A0ABC8T8J3-F1
#
_cell.length_a   1.000
_cell.length_b   1.000
_cell.length_c   1.000
_cell.angle_alpha   90.00
_cell.angle_beta   90.00
_cell.angle_gamma   90.00
#
_symmetry.space_group_name_H-M   'P 1'
#
loop_
_entity.id
_entity.type
_entity.pdbx_description
1 polymer ?
#
loop_
_entity_poly.entity_id
_entity_poly.type
_entity_poly.pdbx_seq_one_letter_code
_entity_poly.pdbx_strand_id
1 'polypeptide(L)' 'MELALSLEKLTNEKLLNLHRVADQNNDVQLADFVESEFLAEQLEAIKKLSEYVAQLRRVAKGHGVWHFDQMLLTNGVAA' A
#
# COMPACT_ATOMS: atom_id res chain seq x y z
N MET A 1 3.10 -11.83 -1.73
CA MET A 1 2.61 -10.49 -2.12
C MET A 1 1.15 -10.26 -1.72
N GLU A 2 0.25 -11.22 -1.90
CA GLU A 2 -1.17 -11.06 -1.52
C GLU A 2 -1.38 -10.72 -0.03
N LEU A 3 -0.64 -11.38 0.88
CA LEU A 3 -0.69 -11.06 2.31
C LEU A 3 -0.27 -9.60 2.59
N ALA A 4 0.79 -9.11 1.95
CA ALA A 4 1.22 -7.72 2.10
C ALA A 4 0.13 -6.74 1.64
N LEU A 5 -0.52 -7.02 0.49
CA LEU A 5 -1.65 -6.22 0.02
C LEU A 5 -2.83 -6.23 1.01
N SER A 6 -3.14 -7.38 1.61
CA SER A 6 -4.18 -7.47 2.65
C SER A 6 -3.84 -6.66 3.89
N LEU A 7 -2.56 -6.67 4.31
CA LEU A 7 -2.10 -5.87 5.44
C LEU A 7 -2.17 -4.37 5.13
N GLU A 8 -1.77 -3.93 3.94
CA GLU A 8 -1.89 -2.51 3.57
C GLU A 8 -3.35 -2.05 3.51
N LYS A 9 -4.26 -2.88 3.01
CA LYS A 9 -5.70 -2.56 3.06
C LYS A 9 -6.21 -2.45 4.49
N LEU A 10 -5.74 -3.32 5.39
CA LEU A 10 -6.09 -3.26 6.81
C LEU A 10 -5.54 -1.99 7.47
N THR A 11 -4.28 -1.63 7.20
CA THR A 11 -3.68 -0.38 7.69
C THR A 11 -4.47 0.84 7.24
N ASN A 12 -4.87 0.90 5.95
CA ASN A 12 -5.73 1.95 5.44
C ASN A 12 -7.06 2.05 6.19
N GLU A 13 -7.69 0.91 6.46
CA GLU A 13 -8.93 0.88 7.26
C GLU A 13 -8.70 1.42 8.68
N LYS A 14 -7.57 1.10 9.31
CA LYS A 14 -7.21 1.64 10.62
C LYS A 14 -6.93 3.15 10.58
N LEU A 15 -6.29 3.66 9.53
CA LEU A 15 -6.09 5.09 9.33
C LEU A 15 -7.42 5.83 9.11
N LEU A 16 -8.34 5.28 8.32
CA LEU A 16 -9.70 5.84 8.17
C LEU A 16 -10.48 5.84 9.48
N ASN A 17 -10.29 4.82 10.32
CA ASN A 17 -10.89 4.79 11.65
C ASN A 17 -10.30 5.86 12.56
N LEU A 18 -8.97 6.08 12.52
CA LEU A 18 -8.32 7.17 13.25
C LEU A 18 -8.81 8.54 12.79
N HIS A 19 -8.89 8.76 11.47
CA HIS A 19 -9.42 9.99 10.89
C HIS A 19 -10.85 10.26 11.37
N ARG A 20 -11.72 9.23 11.40
CA ARG A 20 -13.09 9.37 11.93
C ARG A 20 -13.12 9.77 13.41
N VAL A 21 -12.20 9.25 14.22
CA VAL A 21 -12.10 9.65 15.64
C VAL A 21 -11.64 11.10 15.76
N ALA A 22 -10.69 11.55 14.94
CA ALA A 22 -10.28 12.95 14.90
C ALA A 22 -11.45 13.88 14.55
N ASP A 23 -12.21 13.54 13.51
CA ASP A 23 -13.41 14.26 13.07
C ASP A 23 -14.50 14.30 14.16
N GLN A 24 -14.78 13.17 14.81
CA GLN A 24 -15.74 13.10 15.93
C GLN A 24 -15.36 13.98 17.13
N ASN A 25 -14.07 14.21 17.35
CA ASN A 25 -13.56 15.07 18.42
C ASN A 25 -13.31 16.52 17.95
N ASN A 26 -13.63 16.85 16.69
CA ASN A 26 -13.33 18.14 16.06
C ASN A 26 -11.83 18.52 16.11
N ASP A 27 -10.95 17.52 16.07
CA ASP A 27 -9.50 17.74 15.97
C ASP A 27 -9.10 17.88 14.49
N VAL A 28 -9.25 19.10 13.98
CA VAL A 28 -9.01 19.43 12.58
C VAL A 28 -7.56 19.20 12.18
N GLN A 29 -6.61 19.41 13.10
CA GLN A 29 -5.19 19.26 12.79
C GLN A 29 -4.79 17.79 12.69
N LEU A 30 -5.31 16.93 13.58
CA LEU A 30 -5.08 15.50 13.50
C LEU A 30 -5.74 14.88 12.25
N ALA A 31 -6.95 15.33 11.90
CA ALA A 31 -7.63 14.89 10.68
C ALA A 31 -6.78 15.20 9.43
N ASP A 32 -6.37 16.46 9.26
CA ASP A 32 -5.53 16.93 8.15
C ASP A 32 -4.18 16.19 8.09
N PHE A 33 -3.53 15.96 9.24
CA PHE A 33 -2.28 15.20 9.32
C PHE A 33 -2.45 13.75 8.83
N VAL A 34 -3.54 13.08 9.21
CA VAL A 34 -3.79 11.70 8.78
C VAL A 34 -4.10 11.64 7.27
N GLU A 35 -4.84 12.61 6.73
CA GLU A 35 -5.15 12.68 5.31
C GLU A 35 -3.91 12.95 4.45
N SER A 36 -3.14 13.99 4.79
CA SER A 36 -2.01 14.46 4.00
C SER A 36 -0.82 13.51 4.03
N GLU A 37 -0.44 13.02 5.21
CA GLU A 37 0.80 12.27 5.40
C GLU A 37 0.61 10.75 5.21
N PHE A 38 -0.59 10.20 5.44
CA PHE A 38 -0.78 8.74 5.46
C PHE A 38 -1.78 8.25 4.42
N LEU A 39 -2.98 8.83 4.33
CA LEU A 39 -4.03 8.26 3.46
C LEU A 39 -3.69 8.36 1.97
N ALA A 40 -3.01 9.44 1.54
CA ALA A 40 -2.53 9.57 0.17
C ALA A 40 -1.46 8.51 -0.17
N GLU A 41 -0.46 8.34 0.71
CA GLU A 41 0.60 7.33 0.53
C GLU A 41 0.02 5.91 0.51
N GLN A 42 -0.99 5.65 1.34
CA GLN A 42 -1.61 4.34 1.46
C GLN A 42 -2.33 3.92 0.17
N LEU A 43 -2.96 4.87 -0.55
CA LEU A 43 -3.56 4.60 -1.86
C LEU A 43 -2.51 4.16 -2.89
N GLU A 44 -1.38 4.85 -2.95
CA GLU A 44 -0.28 4.51 -3.86
C GLU A 44 0.37 3.16 -3.49
N ALA A 45 0.56 2.88 -2.19
CA ALA A 45 1.08 1.61 -1.71
C ALA A 45 0.16 0.43 -2.08
N ILE A 46 -1.15 0.57 -1.85
CA ILE A 46 -2.15 -0.45 -2.20
C ILE A 46 -2.17 -0.68 -3.72
N LYS A 47 -2.10 0.38 -4.52
CA LYS A 47 -2.05 0.28 -5.99
C LYS A 47 -0.80 -0.47 -6.45
N LYS A 48 0.38 -0.07 -5.98
CA LYS A 48 1.67 -0.70 -6.30
C LYS A 48 1.67 -2.19 -5.94
N LEU A 49 1.21 -2.56 -4.76
CA LEU A 49 1.10 -3.97 -4.36
C LEU A 49 0.05 -4.74 -5.18
N SER A 50 -1.05 -4.10 -5.56
CA SER A 50 -2.07 -4.71 -6.44
C SER A 50 -1.49 -5.02 -7.82
N GLU A 51 -0.70 -4.11 -8.38
CA GLU A 51 0.03 -4.33 -9.64
C GLU A 51 1.02 -5.49 -9.51
N TYR A 52 1.77 -5.57 -8.40
CA TYR A 52 2.67 -6.69 -8.14
C TYR A 52 1.94 -8.03 -8.03
N VAL A 53 0.80 -8.08 -7.34
CA VAL A 53 -0.03 -9.28 -7.27
C VAL A 53 -0.53 -9.68 -8.67
N ALA A 54 -0.99 -8.72 -9.48
CA ALA A 54 -1.46 -8.98 -10.84
C ALA A 54 -0.34 -9.51 -11.75
N GLN A 55 0.87 -8.94 -11.67
CA GLN A 55 2.03 -9.40 -12.41
C GLN A 55 2.43 -10.82 -12.00
N LEU A 56 2.54 -11.10 -10.70
CA LEU A 56 2.87 -12.44 -10.19
C LEU A 56 1.84 -13.50 -10.61
N ARG A 57 0.54 -13.16 -10.62
CA ARG A 57 -0.52 -14.04 -11.13
C ARG A 57 -0.39 -14.29 -12.64
N ARG A 58 0.06 -13.30 -13.41
CA ARG A 58 0.27 -13.41 -14.87
C ARG A 58 1.46 -14.30 -15.23
N VAL A 59 2.59 -14.14 -14.53
CA VAL A 59 3.85 -14.84 -14.87
C VAL A 59 3.93 -16.27 -14.32
N ALA A 60 2.97 -16.68 -13.49
CA ALA A 60 2.92 -17.98 -12.82
C ALA A 60 4.21 -18.30 -12.03
N LYS A 61 4.38 -19.55 -11.58
CA LYS A 61 5.52 -19.98 -10.76
C LYS A 61 6.78 -20.26 -11.62
N GLY A 62 7.94 -20.31 -10.98
CA GLY A 62 9.21 -20.65 -11.61
C GLY A 62 9.94 -19.43 -12.18
N HIS A 63 10.37 -19.49 -13.43
CA HIS A 63 11.18 -18.45 -14.06
C HIS A 63 10.50 -17.07 -14.07
N GLY A 64 9.17 -17.03 -14.22
CA GLY A 64 8.41 -15.78 -14.16
C GLY A 64 8.56 -15.03 -12.84
N VAL A 65 8.58 -15.76 -11.72
CA VAL A 65 8.80 -15.18 -10.39
C VAL A 65 10.23 -14.68 -10.23
N TRP A 66 11.22 -15.43 -10.71
CA TRP A 66 12.62 -15.00 -10.68
C TRP A 66 12.82 -13.70 -11.47
N HIS A 67 12.22 -13.58 -12.65
CA HIS A 67 12.32 -12.35 -13.44
C HIS A 67 11.61 -11.16 -12.77
N PHE A 68 10.44 -11.41 -12.16
CA PHE A 68 9.76 -10.41 -11.34
C PHE A 68 10.60 -9.96 -10.14
N ASP A 69 11.30 -10.89 -9.48
CA ASP A 69 12.22 -10.59 -8.37
C ASP A 69 13.40 -9.72 -8.82
N GLN A 70 14.01 -10.01 -9.98
CA GLN A 70 15.06 -9.17 -10.56
C GLN A 70 14.56 -7.76 -10.91
N MET A 71 13.33 -7.64 -11.44
CA MET A 71 12.69 -6.35 -11.67
C MET A 71 12.51 -5.57 -10.35
N LEU A 72 12.10 -6.26 -9.28
CA LEU A 72 11.94 -5.66 -7.96
C LEU A 72 13.27 -5.16 -7.39
N LEU A 73 14.34 -5.96 -7.52
CA LEU A 73 15.68 -5.61 -7.09
C LEU A 73 16.22 -4.39 -7.84
N THR A 74 15.98 -4.30 -9.15
CA THR A 74 16.48 -3.19 -9.99
C THR A 74 15.71 -1.90 -9.74
N ASN A 75 14.37 -1.97 -9.63
CA ASN A 75 13.53 -0.80 -9.36
C ASN A 75 13.59 -0.34 -7.90
N GLY A 76 14.09 -1.18 -6.98
CA GLY A 76 14.29 -0.82 -5.57
C GLY A 76 15.52 0.06 -5.31
N VAL A 77 16.42 0.23 -6.29
CA VAL A 77 17.66 1.04 -6.16
C VAL A 77 17.44 2.51 -6.58
N ALA A 78 16.26 2.84 -7.12
CA ALA A 78 15.94 4.19 -7.62
C ALA A 78 14.99 4.99 -6.71
N ALA A 79 14.86 4.63 -5.43
CA ALA A 79 14.11 5.38 -4.42
C ALA A 79 15.07 5.89 -3.34
#